data_AF-J8I5A1-F1
#
_entry.id   AF-J8I5A1-F1
#
_cell.length_a   1.000
_cell.length_b   1.000
_cell.length_c   1.000
_cell.angle_alpha   90.00
_cell.angle_beta   90.00
_cell.angle_gamma   90.00
#
_symmetry.space_group_name_H-M   'P 1'
#
loop_
_entity.id
_entity.type
_entity.pdbx_description
1 polymer ?
#
loop_
_entity_poly.entity_id
_entity_poly.type
_entity_poly.pdbx_seq_one_letter_code
_entity_poly.pdbx_strand_id
1 'polypeptide(L)' 'MTDKTDSSQSIYVSKDVAIMLKIQESTLRKYCIMLEEQGYHFHKNEHGHRGFMDNDVITLRKLIEIKSHPDMT' A
#
# COMPACT_ATOMS: atom_id res chain seq x y z
N MET A 1 -3.42 23.42 -13.47
CA MET A 1 -4.83 23.03 -13.41
C MET A 1 -5.08 22.31 -12.11
N THR A 2 -6.26 22.55 -11.56
CA THR A 2 -6.68 22.46 -10.18
C THR A 2 -6.65 21.05 -9.59
N ASP A 3 -6.29 21.00 -8.31
CA ASP A 3 -6.62 20.00 -7.30
C ASP A 3 -7.91 19.23 -7.59
N LYS A 4 -7.83 17.90 -7.54
CA LYS A 4 -8.97 17.05 -7.22
C LYS A 4 -8.61 16.21 -6.02
N THR A 5 -8.79 16.83 -4.85
CA THR A 5 -9.13 16.12 -3.62
C THR A 5 -10.49 15.46 -3.83
N ASP A 6 -10.49 14.29 -4.47
CA ASP A 6 -11.66 13.41 -4.49
C ASP A 6 -11.58 12.55 -3.23
N SER A 7 -12.39 12.91 -2.22
CA SER A 7 -12.62 12.08 -1.04
C SER A 7 -13.51 10.87 -1.36
N SER A 8 -13.35 10.26 -2.54
CA SER A 8 -13.91 8.93 -2.80
C SER A 8 -12.87 7.92 -2.35
N GLN A 9 -13.25 7.06 -1.40
CA GLN A 9 -12.44 5.91 -1.00
C GLN A 9 -12.16 5.05 -2.23
N SER A 10 -11.02 5.30 -2.88
CA SER A 10 -10.65 4.64 -4.11
C SER A 10 -9.95 3.35 -3.73
N ILE A 11 -10.55 2.22 -4.09
CA ILE A 11 -9.89 0.93 -3.93
C ILE A 11 -8.89 0.78 -5.08
N TYR A 12 -7.62 0.87 -4.75
CA TYR A 12 -6.52 0.66 -5.68
C TYR A 12 -6.20 -0.83 -5.77
N VAL A 13 -5.79 -1.28 -6.96
CA VAL A 13 -5.25 -2.62 -7.15
C VAL A 13 -3.74 -2.62 -6.92
N SER A 14 -3.17 -3.80 -6.66
CA SER A 14 -1.73 -3.98 -6.40
C SER A 14 -0.83 -3.26 -7.41
N LYS A 15 -1.22 -3.26 -8.69
CA LYS A 15 -0.47 -2.64 -9.78
C LYS A 15 -0.38 -1.11 -9.63
N ASP A 16 -1.51 -0.45 -9.37
CA ASP A 16 -1.56 1.00 -9.17
C ASP A 16 -0.80 1.41 -7.91
N VAL A 17 -0.94 0.66 -6.82
CA VAL A 17 -0.19 0.91 -5.58
C VAL A 17 1.31 0.78 -5.79
N ALA A 18 1.77 -0.22 -6.54
CA ALA A 18 3.18 -0.38 -6.87
C ALA A 18 3.72 0.83 -7.65
N ILE A 19 2.95 1.34 -8.63
CA ILE A 19 3.29 2.53 -9.41
C ILE A 19 3.32 3.78 -8.53
N MET A 20 2.31 3.98 -7.66
CA MET A 20 2.21 5.13 -6.75
C MET A 20 3.37 5.18 -5.76
N LEU A 21 3.73 4.03 -5.19
CA LEU A 21 4.83 3.90 -4.24
C LEU A 21 6.20 3.80 -4.93
N LYS A 22 6.24 3.77 -6.27
CA LYS A 22 7.44 3.60 -7.10
C LYS A 22 8.27 2.37 -6.70
N ILE A 23 7.59 1.28 -6.38
CA ILE A 23 8.20 -0.01 -6.04
C ILE A 23 7.76 -1.09 -7.04
N GLN A 24 8.46 -2.22 -7.02
CA GLN A 24 8.04 -3.40 -7.77
C GLN A 24 6.85 -4.09 -7.07
N GLU A 25 5.96 -4.70 -7.86
CA GLU A 25 4.85 -5.51 -7.33
C GLU A 25 5.34 -6.67 -6.44
N SER A 26 6.52 -7.21 -6.73
CA SER A 26 7.19 -8.22 -5.90
C SER A 26 7.55 -7.69 -4.51
N THR A 27 8.04 -6.45 -4.42
CA THR A 27 8.32 -5.75 -3.16
C THR A 27 7.04 -5.42 -2.41
N LEU A 28 6.00 -4.94 -3.12
CA LEU A 28 4.70 -4.67 -2.54
C LEU A 28 4.10 -5.93 -1.88
N ARG A 29 4.14 -7.08 -2.57
CA ARG A 29 3.68 -8.35 -2.00
C ARG A 29 4.44 -8.74 -0.75
N LYS A 30 5.78 -8.57 -0.73
CA LYS A 30 6.58 -8.84 0.47
C LYS A 30 6.10 -7.99 1.65
N TYR A 31 5.89 -6.69 1.43
CA TYR A 31 5.39 -5.81 2.49
C TYR A 31 3.97 -6.16 2.93
N CYS A 32 3.08 -6.55 2.02
CA CYS A 32 1.77 -7.06 2.40
C CYS A 32 1.90 -8.30 3.29
N ILE A 33 2.73 -9.28 2.92
CA ILE A 33 2.91 -10.49 3.72
C ILE A 33 3.45 -10.13 5.11
N MET A 34 4.48 -9.28 5.18
CA MET A 34 5.03 -8.83 6.47
C MET A 34 3.97 -8.14 7.34
N LEU A 35 3.13 -7.30 6.75
CA LEU A 35 2.04 -6.63 7.46
C LEU A 35 0.98 -7.66 7.91
N GLU A 36 0.60 -8.61 7.06
CA GLU A 36 -0.32 -9.72 7.40
C GLU A 36 0.22 -10.58 8.56
N GLU A 37 1.52 -10.87 8.58
CA GLU A 37 2.18 -11.59 9.68
C GLU A 37 2.20 -10.82 10.99
N GLN A 38 2.17 -9.49 10.94
CA GLN A 38 2.03 -8.63 12.13
C GLN A 38 0.57 -8.43 12.56
N GLY A 39 -0.39 -9.07 11.87
CA GLY A 39 -1.83 -8.97 12.17
C GLY A 39 -2.57 -7.87 11.41
N TYR A 40 -1.96 -7.29 10.37
CA TYR A 40 -2.64 -6.33 9.50
C TYR A 40 -3.50 -7.04 8.46
N HIS A 41 -4.76 -6.63 8.30
CA HIS A 41 -5.68 -7.25 7.36
C HIS A 41 -5.95 -6.33 6.17
N PHE A 42 -5.46 -6.73 5.00
CA PHE A 42 -5.81 -6.04 3.75
C PHE A 42 -7.24 -6.33 3.34
N HIS A 43 -7.89 -5.32 2.77
CA HIS A 43 -9.21 -5.50 2.18
C HIS A 43 -9.13 -6.45 0.97
N LYS A 44 -10.05 -7.41 0.91
CA LYS A 44 -10.21 -8.34 -0.21
C LYS A 44 -11.61 -8.16 -0.75
N ASN A 45 -11.73 -8.00 -2.06
CA ASN A 45 -13.05 -7.95 -2.68
C ASN A 45 -13.67 -9.35 -2.76
N GLU A 46 -14.91 -9.38 -3.23
CA GLU A 46 -15.73 -10.59 -3.44
C GLU A 46 -15.08 -11.61 -4.38
N HIS A 47 -14.17 -11.16 -5.25
CA HIS A 47 -13.41 -11.98 -6.18
C HIS A 47 -12.08 -12.49 -5.61
N GLY A 48 -11.78 -12.21 -4.34
CA GLY A 48 -10.51 -12.57 -3.70
C GLY A 48 -9.31 -11.71 -4.12
N HIS A 49 -9.55 -10.63 -4.86
CA HIS A 49 -8.51 -9.66 -5.20
C HIS A 49 -8.28 -8.70 -4.04
N ARG A 50 -7.01 -8.44 -3.72
CA ARG A 50 -6.62 -7.45 -2.72
C ARG A 50 -6.95 -6.06 -3.24
N GLY A 51 -7.81 -5.38 -2.51
CA GLY A 51 -8.10 -3.96 -2.66
C GLY A 51 -7.31 -3.18 -1.63
N PHE A 52 -6.61 -2.14 -2.06
CA PHE A 52 -5.88 -1.25 -1.18
C PHE A 52 -6.66 0.05 -1.07
N MET A 53 -7.00 0.43 0.16
CA MET A 53 -7.56 1.75 0.43
C MET A 53 -6.44 2.76 0.64
N ASP A 54 -6.76 4.04 0.68
CA ASP A 54 -5.79 5.10 0.99
C ASP A 54 -5.01 4.82 2.28
N ASN A 55 -5.68 4.29 3.31
CA ASN A 55 -5.04 3.89 4.57
C ASN A 55 -3.97 2.80 4.39
N ASP A 56 -4.23 1.81 3.52
CA ASP A 56 -3.27 0.75 3.22
C ASP A 56 -2.05 1.34 2.49
N VAL A 57 -2.29 2.22 1.52
CA VAL A 57 -1.24 2.89 0.74
C VAL A 57 -0.37 3.77 1.65
N ILE A 58 -0.97 4.52 2.57
CA ILE A 58 -0.26 5.34 3.56
C ILE A 58 0.60 4.46 4.48
N THR A 59 0.06 3.33 4.94
CA THR A 59 0.79 2.38 5.80
C THR A 59 2.00 1.78 5.07
N LEU A 60 1.79 1.32 3.84
CA LEU A 60 2.86 0.79 2.99
C LEU A 60 3.92 1.86 2.69
N ARG A 61 3.51 3.10 2.42
CA ARG A 61 4.43 4.22 2.21
C ARG A 61 5.31 4.48 3.43
N LYS A 62 4.73 4.54 4.62
CA LYS A 62 5.48 4.70 5.88
C LYS A 62 6.45 3.55 6.08
N LEU A 63 6.02 2.31 5.82
CA LEU A 63 6.89 1.15 5.94
C LEU A 63 8.10 1.22 5.00
N ILE A 64 7.89 1.67 3.76
CA ILE A 64 8.98 1.88 2.78
C ILE A 64 9.93 2.97 3.26
N GLU A 65 9.40 4.09 3.76
CA GLU A 65 10.20 5.20 4.30
C GLU A 65 11.08 4.73 5.47
N ILE A 66 10.50 3.98 6.42
CA ILE A 66 11.23 3.38 7.54
C ILE A 66 12.28 2.37 7.05
N LYS A 67 11.95 1.50 6.09
CA LYS A 67 12.89 0.51 5.55
C LYS A 67 14.01 1.12 4.72
N SER A 68 13.74 2.22 4.02
CA SER A 68 14.72 2.96 3.21
C SER A 68 15.64 3.82 4.07
N HIS A 69 15.26 4.11 5.31
CA HIS A 69 16.08 4.81 6.30
C HIS A 69 16.51 3.83 7.42
N PRO A 70 17.45 2.91 7.16
CA PRO A 70 18.00 2.04 8.21
C PRO A 70 18.92 2.78 9.21
N ASP A 71 19.12 4.10 9.06
CA ASP A 71 20.13 4.88 9.80
C ASP A 71 19.53 5.72 10.94
N MET A 72 18.52 5.21 11.65
CA MET A 72 18.04 5.88 12.86
C MET A 72 17.74 4.88 13.97
N THR A 73 18.80 4.26 14.49
CA THR A 73 19.18 4.18 15.92
C THR A 73 20.40 3.28 16.08
#